data_AF-A0A537RGC7-F1
#
_entry.id   AF-A0A537RGC7-F1
#
_cell.length_a   1.000
_cell.length_b   1.000
_cell.length_c   1.000
_cell.angle_alpha   90.00
_cell.angle_beta   90.00
_cell.angle_gamma   90.00
#
_symmetry.space_group_name_H-M   'P 1'
#
loop_
_entity.id
_entity.type
_entity.pdbx_description
1 polymer ?
#
loop_
_entity_poly.entity_id
_entity_poly.type
_entity_poly.pdbx_seq_one_letter_code
_entity_poly.pdbx_strand_id
1 'polypeptide(L)'
;MFRDKKIGSSPAAAAAMLFFGCVTAHPGMAQGRSGSDGPIACGDFQRGPNGSWTVLRPTTIRAQGVQLNLAPGQTFAKNQFVSGIEVTTVLDRNCGNQ
;
A
#
# COMPACT_ATOMS: atom_id res chain seq x y z
N MET A 1 -9.94 -67.97 13.67
CA MET A 1 -10.13 -66.52 13.88
C MET A 1 -10.75 -65.96 12.63
N PHE A 2 -11.96 -65.38 12.71
CA PHE A 2 -12.48 -64.25 11.93
C PHE A 2 -13.97 -64.13 12.27
N ARG A 3 -14.32 -63.05 12.97
CA ARG A 3 -15.71 -62.68 13.30
C ARG A 3 -16.22 -61.84 12.14
N ASP A 4 -17.15 -62.37 11.35
CA ASP A 4 -17.87 -61.57 10.35
C ASP A 4 -19.16 -61.03 10.98
N LYS A 5 -19.20 -59.70 11.12
CA LYS A 5 -20.21 -58.95 11.86
C LYS A 5 -21.15 -58.30 10.86
N LYS A 6 -22.30 -58.97 10.68
CA LYS A 6 -23.65 -58.44 10.44
C LYS A 6 -23.75 -57.20 9.54
N ILE A 7 -24.09 -57.47 8.27
CA ILE A 7 -24.63 -56.53 7.29
C ILE A 7 -25.94 -55.93 7.80
N GLY A 8 -26.11 -54.61 7.62
CA GLY A 8 -27.42 -53.98 7.53
C GLY A 8 -27.51 -52.57 8.09
N SER A 9 -27.30 -51.55 7.24
CA SER A 9 -28.21 -50.39 7.09
C SER A 9 -27.62 -49.36 6.11
N SER A 10 -28.18 -49.32 4.89
CA SER A 10 -28.29 -48.10 4.07
C SER A 10 -29.42 -47.24 4.66
N PRO A 11 -29.38 -45.89 4.62
CA PRO A 11 -29.55 -45.11 3.40
C PRO A 11 -28.69 -43.82 3.42
N ALA A 12 -28.57 -42.93 2.42
CA ALA A 12 -29.14 -42.72 1.11
C ALA A 12 -28.08 -41.98 0.27
N ALA A 13 -28.22 -42.07 -1.04
CA ALA A 13 -27.34 -41.46 -2.03
C ALA A 13 -27.20 -39.93 -1.87
N ALA A 14 -26.00 -39.51 -2.26
CA ALA A 14 -25.51 -38.15 -2.32
C ALA A 14 -26.31 -37.20 -3.24
N ALA A 15 -26.14 -35.91 -2.94
CA ALA A 15 -26.10 -34.79 -3.86
C ALA A 15 -27.39 -34.47 -4.65
N ALA A 16 -28.19 -33.56 -4.10
CA ALA A 16 -29.02 -32.65 -4.89
C ALA A 16 -28.39 -31.25 -4.80
N MET A 17 -27.74 -30.84 -5.90
CA MET A 17 -27.25 -29.47 -6.13
C MET A 17 -28.41 -28.53 -6.36
N LEU A 18 -28.49 -27.42 -5.61
CA LEU A 18 -29.27 -26.20 -5.85
C LEU A 18 -28.86 -25.22 -4.72
N PHE A 19 -28.50 -23.94 -4.84
CA PHE A 19 -28.49 -22.92 -5.88
C PHE A 19 -27.69 -21.71 -5.33
N PHE A 20 -27.40 -20.75 -6.23
CA PHE A 20 -27.16 -19.32 -5.97
C PHE A 20 -25.80 -18.88 -5.41
N GLY A 21 -24.99 -18.40 -6.34
CA GLY A 21 -24.61 -16.99 -6.28
C GLY A 21 -23.18 -16.74 -5.84
N CYS A 22 -22.36 -16.35 -6.81
CA CYS A 22 -21.05 -15.75 -6.63
C CYS A 22 -21.05 -14.74 -5.47
N VAL A 23 -20.61 -15.14 -4.27
CA VAL A 23 -20.15 -14.17 -3.28
C VAL A 23 -18.72 -13.85 -3.67
N THR A 24 -18.63 -12.77 -4.44
CA THR A 24 -17.41 -12.17 -4.95
C THR A 24 -16.32 -12.17 -3.90
N ALA A 25 -15.15 -12.70 -4.27
CA ALA A 25 -13.90 -12.44 -3.58
C ALA A 25 -13.82 -10.93 -3.31
N HIS A 26 -13.94 -10.54 -2.05
CA HIS A 26 -13.78 -9.14 -1.67
C HIS A 26 -12.36 -8.75 -2.07
N PRO A 27 -12.18 -7.84 -3.05
CA PRO A 27 -10.86 -7.27 -3.26
C PRO A 27 -10.52 -6.53 -1.97
N GLY A 28 -9.28 -6.68 -1.50
CA GLY A 28 -8.77 -5.96 -0.36
C GLY A 28 -8.92 -4.46 -0.57
N MET A 29 -10.01 -3.90 -0.05
CA MET A 29 -10.25 -2.46 0.05
C MET A 29 -9.55 -1.96 1.32
N ALA A 30 -8.24 -2.19 1.39
CA ALA A 30 -7.34 -1.32 2.13
C ALA A 30 -6.41 -0.66 1.10
N GLN A 31 -7.03 -0.05 0.08
CA GLN A 31 -6.42 1.13 -0.52
C GLN A 31 -6.43 2.19 0.58
N GLY A 32 -5.44 2.13 1.48
CA GLY A 32 -4.95 3.33 2.11
C GLY A 32 -4.83 4.33 0.97
N ARG A 33 -5.51 5.47 1.09
CA ARG A 33 -5.40 6.56 0.15
C ARG A 33 -3.93 7.00 0.15
N SER A 34 -3.07 6.28 -0.56
CA SER A 34 -2.01 6.89 -1.33
C SER A 34 -2.78 7.70 -2.37
N GLY A 35 -3.27 8.87 -1.95
CA GLY A 35 -3.51 9.94 -2.91
C GLY A 35 -2.20 9.99 -3.68
N SER A 36 -2.26 9.62 -4.95
CA SER A 36 -1.11 9.38 -5.78
C SER A 36 -0.25 10.62 -5.69
N ASP A 37 0.81 10.58 -4.89
CA ASP A 37 1.77 11.68 -4.92
C ASP A 37 2.21 11.73 -6.39
N GLY A 38 2.15 12.93 -6.97
CA GLY A 38 2.49 13.10 -8.37
C GLY A 38 3.90 12.57 -8.62
N PRO A 39 4.28 12.26 -9.87
CA PRO A 39 5.60 11.69 -10.17
C PRO A 39 6.71 12.51 -9.51
N ILE A 40 7.41 11.91 -8.54
CA ILE A 40 8.52 12.54 -7.83
C ILE A 40 9.81 12.05 -8.49
N ALA A 41 10.59 12.99 -9.02
CA ALA A 41 11.92 12.70 -9.54
C ALA A 41 12.90 12.53 -8.37
N CYS A 42 13.06 11.28 -7.88
CA CYS A 42 13.90 10.98 -6.72
C CYS A 42 15.36 11.46 -6.86
N GLY A 43 15.88 11.53 -8.08
CA GLY A 43 17.21 12.09 -8.37
C GLY A 43 17.36 13.60 -8.14
N ASP A 44 16.26 14.33 -7.91
CA ASP A 44 16.28 15.74 -7.50
C ASP A 44 16.47 15.92 -6.00
N PHE A 45 16.49 14.84 -5.23
CA PHE A 45 16.59 14.84 -3.79
C PHE A 45 17.77 13.99 -3.31
N GLN A 46 18.39 14.44 -2.23
CA GLN A 46 19.43 13.69 -1.53
C GLN A 46 18.99 13.37 -0.12
N ARG A 47 18.99 12.09 0.22
CA ARG A 47 18.73 11.63 1.58
C ARG A 47 19.97 11.82 2.45
N GLY A 48 19.80 12.47 3.59
CA GLY A 48 20.82 12.68 4.61
C GLY A 48 20.90 11.49 5.59
N PRO A 49 21.99 11.41 6.38
CA PRO A 49 22.24 10.28 7.29
C PRO A 49 21.26 10.19 8.46
N ASN A 50 20.61 11.30 8.83
CA ASN A 50 19.59 11.40 9.87
C ASN A 50 18.15 11.20 9.32
N GLY A 51 18.01 10.82 8.05
CA GLY A 51 16.72 10.73 7.36
C GLY A 51 16.11 12.09 7.01
N SER A 52 16.90 13.17 7.01
CA SER A 52 16.50 14.41 6.35
C SER A 52 16.55 14.25 4.83
N TRP A 53 15.83 15.10 4.10
CA TRP A 53 15.89 15.17 2.65
C TRP A 53 16.31 16.57 2.22
N THR A 54 17.30 16.66 1.35
CA THR A 54 17.78 17.92 0.78
C THR A 54 17.44 17.99 -0.70
N VAL A 55 16.93 19.13 -1.14
CA VAL A 55 16.59 19.39 -2.53
C VAL A 55 17.87 19.76 -3.30
N LEU A 56 18.20 19.00 -4.33
CA LEU A 56 19.38 19.23 -5.17
C LEU A 56 19.06 20.15 -6.35
N ARG A 57 17.85 20.01 -6.92
CA ARG A 57 17.41 20.76 -8.11
C ARG A 57 16.01 21.33 -7.89
N PRO A 58 15.67 22.46 -8.55
CA PRO A 58 14.33 23.03 -8.43
C PRO A 58 13.33 22.00 -8.92
N THR A 59 12.37 21.65 -8.07
CA THR A 59 11.42 20.59 -8.39
C THR A 59 10.11 20.87 -7.70
N THR A 60 9.03 20.34 -8.27
CA THR A 60 7.69 20.53 -7.74
C THR A 60 7.08 19.19 -7.45
N ILE A 61 6.76 18.96 -6.18
CA ILE A 61 6.08 17.73 -5.76
C ILE A 61 4.60 18.01 -5.58
N ARG A 62 3.78 17.02 -5.88
CA ARG A 62 2.36 17.03 -5.55
C ARG A 62 2.12 15.97 -4.52
N ALA A 63 1.69 16.37 -3.33
CA ALA A 63 1.38 15.45 -2.27
C ALA A 63 0.02 15.77 -1.68
N GLN A 64 -0.81 14.75 -1.45
CA GLN A 64 -2.14 14.90 -0.86
C GLN A 64 -3.02 15.99 -1.53
N GLY A 65 -2.86 16.22 -2.83
CA GLY A 65 -3.58 17.27 -3.59
C GLY A 65 -3.00 18.68 -3.48
N VAL A 66 -1.93 18.89 -2.69
CA VAL A 66 -1.19 20.15 -2.59
C VAL A 66 0.04 20.08 -3.47
N GLN A 67 0.31 21.18 -4.18
CA GLN A 67 1.53 21.35 -4.96
C GLN A 67 2.54 22.15 -4.13
N LEU A 68 3.72 21.58 -3.92
CA LEU A 68 4.83 22.21 -3.20
C LEU A 68 5.96 22.48 -4.18
N ASN A 69 6.30 23.75 -4.36
CA ASN A 69 7.47 24.14 -5.15
C ASN A 69 8.68 24.21 -4.22
N LEU A 70 9.71 23.43 -4.54
CA LEU A 70 10.88 23.24 -3.71
C LEU A 70 12.10 23.84 -4.41
N ALA A 71 12.84 24.67 -3.67
CA ALA A 71 14.05 25.29 -4.16
C ALA A 71 15.29 24.44 -3.79
N PRO A 72 16.35 24.45 -4.62
CA PRO A 72 17.63 23.83 -4.27
C PRO A 72 18.18 24.34 -2.94
N GLY A 73 18.81 23.44 -2.18
CA GLY A 73 19.41 23.75 -0.88
C GLY A 73 18.41 23.75 0.28
N GLN A 74 17.11 23.58 0.02
CA GLN A 74 16.15 23.35 1.10
C GLN A 74 16.35 21.95 1.70
N THR A 75 16.46 21.90 3.02
CA THR A 75 16.56 20.64 3.78
C THR A 75 15.34 20.48 4.67
N PHE A 76 14.69 19.34 4.56
CA PHE A 76 13.54 18.94 5.36
C PHE A 76 13.97 17.87 6.35
N ALA A 77 13.85 18.16 7.65
CA ALA A 77 14.05 17.15 8.70
C ALA A 77 12.76 16.34 8.91
N LYS A 78 12.87 15.18 9.56
CA LYS A 78 11.70 14.40 9.97
C LYS A 78 10.75 15.22 10.84
N ASN A 79 9.45 14.95 10.73
CA ASN A 79 8.37 15.68 11.40
C ASN A 79 8.29 17.17 11.02
N GLN A 80 8.93 17.61 9.93
CA GLN A 80 8.68 18.94 9.37
C GLN A 80 7.51 18.89 8.39
N PHE A 81 6.56 19.78 8.63
CA PHE A 81 5.36 19.91 7.79
C PHE A 81 5.43 21.19 6.97
N VAL A 82 5.23 21.06 5.66
CA VAL A 82 5.08 22.18 4.73
C VAL A 82 3.65 22.14 4.21
N SER A 83 2.87 23.18 4.48
CA SER A 83 1.45 23.24 4.12
C SER A 83 0.64 22.03 4.62
N GLY A 84 0.97 21.52 5.82
CA GLY A 84 0.33 20.35 6.43
C GLY A 84 0.87 19.00 5.96
N ILE A 85 1.89 18.98 5.10
CA ILE A 85 2.45 17.75 4.53
C ILE A 85 3.85 17.51 5.05
N GLU A 86 4.08 16.30 5.55
CA GLU A 86 5.43 15.85 5.91
C GLU A 86 6.20 15.44 4.64
N VAL A 87 7.03 16.36 4.13
CA VAL A 87 7.79 16.17 2.89
C VAL A 87 8.72 14.95 3.00
N THR A 88 9.32 14.71 4.17
CA THR A 88 10.20 13.55 4.39
C THR A 88 9.47 12.23 4.26
N THR A 89 8.24 12.11 4.78
CA THR A 89 7.42 10.88 4.67
C THR A 89 6.97 10.63 3.23
N VAL A 90 6.63 11.70 2.50
CA VAL A 90 6.35 11.63 1.06
C VAL A 90 7.57 11.11 0.30
N LEU A 91 8.74 11.69 0.54
CA LEU A 91 9.98 11.30 -0.13
C LEU A 91 10.44 9.89 0.27
N ASP A 92 10.36 9.51 1.56
CA ASP A 92 10.70 8.16 2.00
C ASP A 92 9.76 7.11 1.36
N ARG A 93 8.46 7.40 1.22
CA ARG A 93 7.51 6.47 0.56
C ARG A 93 7.76 6.31 -0.93
N ASN A 94 8.13 7.39 -1.62
CA ASN A 94 8.31 7.38 -3.08
C ASN A 94 9.74 6.99 -3.51
N CYS A 95 10.75 7.37 -2.71
CA CYS A 95 12.17 7.29 -3.06
C CYS A 95 13.02 6.48 -2.08
N GLY A 96 12.50 6.13 -0.90
CA GLY A 96 13.27 5.44 0.14
C GLY A 96 13.60 3.97 -0.14
N ASN A 97 13.01 3.38 -1.17
CA ASN A 97 13.22 1.97 -1.57
C ASN A 97 13.80 1.85 -3.00
N GLN A 98 14.57 2.86 -3.42
CA GLN A 98 15.29 2.87 -4.71
C GLN A 98 16.72 2.36 -4.56
#